data_AF-A0A7K4GSP6-F1
#
_entry.id   AF-A0A7K4GSP6-F1
#
_cell.length_a   1.000
_cell.length_b   1.000
_cell.length_c   1.000
_cell.angle_alpha   90.00
_cell.angle_beta   90.00
_cell.angle_gamma   90.00
#
_symmetry.space_group_name_H-M   'P 1'
#
loop_
_entity.id
_entity.type
_entity.pdbx_description
1 polymer ?
#
loop_
_entity_poly.entity_id
_entity_poly.type
_entity_poly.pdbx_seq_one_letter_code
_entity_poly.pdbx_strand_id
1 'polypeptide(L)'
;MGETSKVELSASRVVALIGILVLIRDSIFNFYTPIWLFILLGVWGLIIAFVVFDSLEIIDFKKLKIPFIWWVLLIIGVVLILFEYLVGPSYLAGILIITAAIIEILSQKKSYVASKIVALIGAGWLIYETIIYIMSGNISLIGRAVVGIIFAIILLLTLYNKIDIKIPYSWWVVLIIGFVIFTWVSSVSGTIIMVAFILILMDF
;
A
#
# COMPACT_ATOMS: atom_id res chain seq x y z
N MET A 1 25.42 -28.09 10.59
CA MET A 1 25.06 -26.88 11.34
C MET A 1 24.82 -25.77 10.33
N GLY A 2 23.60 -25.68 9.81
CA GLY A 2 23.19 -24.58 8.95
C GLY A 2 22.37 -23.65 9.82
N GLU A 3 22.92 -22.49 10.18
CA GLU A 3 22.10 -21.40 10.66
C GLU A 3 21.14 -21.05 9.52
N THR A 4 19.89 -21.48 9.64
CA THR A 4 18.81 -20.90 8.86
C THR A 4 18.73 -19.45 9.31
N SER A 5 19.45 -18.56 8.63
CA SER A 5 19.26 -17.12 8.77
C SER A 5 17.81 -16.86 8.45
N LYS A 6 16.98 -16.72 9.49
CA LYS A 6 15.64 -16.15 9.33
C LYS A 6 15.90 -14.75 8.79
N VAL A 7 15.70 -14.57 7.49
CA VAL A 7 15.63 -13.24 6.90
C VAL A 7 14.45 -12.58 7.61
N GLU A 8 14.72 -11.76 8.62
CA GLU A 8 13.69 -10.94 9.23
C GLU A 8 13.12 -10.04 8.13
N LEU A 9 11.90 -10.35 7.72
CA LEU A 9 11.15 -9.57 6.75
C LEU A 9 10.77 -8.25 7.42
N SER A 10 11.47 -7.18 7.06
CA SER A 10 11.13 -5.84 7.53
C SER A 10 9.75 -5.42 7.00
N ALA A 11 9.06 -4.56 7.76
CA ALA A 11 7.76 -4.03 7.36
C ALA A 11 7.79 -3.37 5.96
N SER A 12 8.86 -2.63 5.63
CA SER A 12 9.06 -2.01 4.32
C SER A 12 9.11 -3.05 3.20
N ARG A 13 9.85 -4.16 3.39
CA ARG A 13 9.94 -5.27 2.42
C ARG A 13 8.59 -5.95 2.20
N VAL A 14 7.80 -6.15 3.26
CA VAL A 14 6.46 -6.75 3.14
C VAL A 14 5.52 -5.84 2.36
N VAL A 15 5.48 -4.54 2.67
CA VAL A 15 4.64 -3.59 1.93
C VAL A 15 5.06 -3.52 0.46
N ALA A 16 6.37 -3.46 0.19
CA ALA A 16 6.89 -3.45 -1.18
C ALA A 16 6.55 -4.75 -1.93
N LEU A 17 6.64 -5.91 -1.27
CA LEU A 17 6.27 -7.19 -1.88
C LEU A 17 4.78 -7.26 -2.24
N ILE A 18 3.90 -6.75 -1.38
CA ILE A 18 2.46 -6.65 -1.72
C ILE A 18 2.27 -5.69 -2.90
N GLY A 19 2.97 -4.56 -2.92
CA GLY A 19 2.98 -3.62 -4.06
C GLY A 19 3.44 -4.28 -5.37
N ILE A 20 4.50 -5.10 -5.33
CA ILE A 20 4.99 -5.87 -6.48
C ILE A 20 3.93 -6.87 -6.95
N LEU A 21 3.28 -7.60 -6.06
CA LEU A 21 2.24 -8.56 -6.44
C LEU A 21 1.06 -7.88 -7.14
N VAL A 22 0.65 -6.70 -6.65
CA VAL A 22 -0.37 -5.87 -7.31
C VAL A 22 0.12 -5.42 -8.69
N LEU A 23 1.36 -4.94 -8.80
CA LEU A 23 1.95 -4.52 -10.08
C LEU A 23 2.01 -5.66 -11.08
N ILE A 24 2.40 -6.88 -10.65
CA ILE A 24 2.43 -8.08 -11.50
C ILE A 24 1.02 -8.42 -11.97
N ARG A 25 0.02 -8.43 -11.07
CA ARG A 25 -1.38 -8.66 -11.43
C ARG A 25 -1.84 -7.67 -12.50
N ASP A 26 -1.64 -6.37 -12.28
CA ASP A 26 -2.11 -5.32 -13.17
C ASP A 26 -1.35 -5.38 -14.52
N SER A 27 -0.07 -5.71 -14.50
CA SER A 27 0.75 -5.95 -15.70
C SER A 27 0.26 -7.16 -16.50
N ILE A 28 -0.09 -8.26 -15.83
CA ILE A 28 -0.68 -9.43 -16.47
C ILE A 28 -2.03 -9.08 -17.08
N PHE A 29 -2.84 -8.29 -16.36
CA PHE A 29 -4.16 -7.88 -16.85
C PHE A 29 -4.08 -7.09 -18.16
N ASN A 30 -3.04 -6.27 -18.32
CA ASN A 30 -2.78 -5.51 -19.54
C ASN A 30 -2.49 -6.37 -20.78
N PHE A 31 -2.16 -7.67 -20.65
CA PHE A 31 -2.03 -8.56 -21.80
C PHE A 31 -3.36 -9.07 -22.35
N TYR A 32 -4.46 -8.96 -21.58
CA TYR A 32 -5.79 -9.40 -22.03
C TYR A 32 -6.51 -8.36 -22.90
N THR A 33 -5.94 -7.17 -23.08
CA THR A 33 -6.50 -6.15 -23.95
C THR A 33 -5.86 -6.22 -25.35
N PRO A 34 -6.65 -6.08 -26.43
CA PRO A 34 -6.16 -6.13 -27.81
C PRO A 34 -5.36 -4.88 -28.23
N ILE A 35 -5.27 -3.88 -27.36
CA ILE A 35 -4.60 -2.61 -27.66
C ILE A 35 -3.09 -2.76 -27.40
N TRP A 36 -2.29 -2.62 -28.46
CA TRP A 36 -0.83 -2.79 -28.43
C TRP A 36 -0.11 -1.96 -27.36
N LEU A 37 -0.61 -0.75 -27.08
CA LEU A 37 -0.05 0.13 -26.05
C LEU A 37 -0.06 -0.60 -24.71
N PHE A 38 -1.20 -1.12 -24.27
CA PHE A 38 -1.32 -1.82 -22.99
C PHE A 38 -0.44 -3.07 -22.90
N ILE A 39 -0.26 -3.82 -24.00
CA ILE A 39 0.68 -4.94 -24.05
C ILE A 39 2.10 -4.49 -23.71
N LEU A 40 2.57 -3.37 -24.29
CA LEU A 40 3.87 -2.78 -23.94
C LEU A 40 3.93 -2.35 -22.47
N LEU A 41 2.84 -1.82 -21.92
CA LEU A 41 2.77 -1.44 -20.50
C LEU A 41 2.81 -2.66 -19.58
N GLY A 42 2.20 -3.79 -19.98
CA GLY A 42 2.32 -5.07 -19.29
C GLY A 42 3.78 -5.52 -19.22
N VAL A 43 4.51 -5.44 -20.33
CA VAL A 43 5.95 -5.76 -20.36
C VAL A 43 6.73 -4.82 -19.46
N TRP A 44 6.51 -3.51 -19.55
CA TRP A 44 7.20 -2.51 -18.72
C TRP A 44 6.92 -2.69 -17.23
N GLY A 45 5.66 -2.94 -16.85
CA GLY A 45 5.28 -3.16 -15.47
C GLY A 45 5.93 -4.41 -14.87
N LEU A 46 6.07 -5.49 -15.65
CA LEU A 46 6.83 -6.68 -15.24
C LEU A 46 8.33 -6.40 -15.06
N ILE A 47 8.94 -5.57 -15.93
CA ILE A 47 10.34 -5.15 -15.78
C ILE A 47 10.52 -4.34 -14.49
N ILE A 48 9.63 -3.39 -14.22
CA ILE A 48 9.67 -2.59 -12.98
C ILE A 48 9.48 -3.51 -11.76
N ALA A 49 8.51 -4.41 -11.79
CA ALA A 49 8.28 -5.38 -10.73
C ALA A 49 9.54 -6.22 -10.43
N PHE A 50 10.23 -6.67 -11.48
CA PHE A 50 11.49 -7.39 -11.35
C PHE A 50 12.59 -6.53 -10.71
N VAL A 51 12.75 -5.28 -11.13
CA VAL A 51 13.74 -4.34 -10.56
C VAL A 51 13.46 -4.08 -9.07
N VAL A 52 12.20 -3.85 -8.70
CA VAL A 52 11.82 -3.67 -7.28
C VAL A 52 12.11 -4.96 -6.52
N PHE A 53 11.71 -6.12 -7.04
CA PHE A 53 11.93 -7.40 -6.39
C PHE A 53 13.41 -7.69 -6.13
N ASP A 54 14.27 -7.45 -7.13
CA ASP A 54 15.73 -7.58 -7.01
C ASP A 54 16.28 -6.59 -5.96
N SER A 55 15.78 -5.35 -5.96
CA SER A 55 16.18 -4.33 -4.97
C SER A 55 15.83 -4.68 -3.53
N LEU A 56 14.83 -5.54 -3.29
CA LEU A 56 14.43 -5.96 -1.94
C LEU A 56 15.39 -6.98 -1.31
N GLU A 57 16.37 -7.49 -2.07
CA GLU A 57 17.36 -8.49 -1.61
C GLU A 57 16.70 -9.73 -0.97
N ILE A 58 15.50 -10.13 -1.44
CA ILE A 58 14.75 -11.29 -0.90
C ILE A 58 15.41 -12.61 -1.34
N ILE A 59 16.00 -12.63 -2.53
CA ILE A 59 16.77 -13.74 -3.07
C ILE A 59 18.22 -13.26 -3.20
N ASP A 60 19.17 -14.06 -2.71
CA ASP A 60 20.60 -13.73 -2.65
C ASP A 60 21.26 -13.84 -4.05
N PHE A 61 20.75 -13.09 -5.03
CA PHE A 61 21.44 -12.86 -6.30
C PHE A 61 22.61 -11.94 -6.01
N LYS A 62 23.85 -12.44 -6.18
CA LYS A 62 25.14 -11.72 -6.07
C LYS A 62 25.00 -10.20 -5.83
N LYS A 63 24.78 -9.84 -4.57
CA LYS A 63 24.74 -8.51 -3.94
C LYS A 63 24.95 -7.32 -4.88
N LEU A 64 23.87 -6.85 -5.50
CA LEU A 64 23.79 -5.44 -5.88
C LEU A 64 23.44 -4.67 -4.59
N LYS A 65 24.45 -4.41 -3.74
CA LYS A 65 24.25 -3.60 -2.54
C LYS A 65 23.91 -2.17 -2.98
N ILE A 66 22.64 -1.83 -3.06
CA ILE A 66 22.22 -0.47 -3.34
C ILE A 66 22.24 0.28 -2.01
N PRO A 67 23.20 1.20 -1.78
CA PRO A 67 23.07 2.10 -0.64
C PRO A 67 21.81 2.93 -0.88
N PHE A 68 20.89 2.92 0.08
CA PHE A 68 19.61 3.64 0.05
C PHE A 68 18.49 3.04 -0.83
N ILE A 69 18.05 1.83 -0.49
CA ILE A 69 16.86 1.18 -1.07
C ILE A 69 15.62 2.09 -1.11
N TRP A 70 15.46 3.01 -0.16
CA TRP A 70 14.34 3.94 -0.15
C TRP A 70 14.32 4.93 -1.32
N TRP A 71 15.47 5.34 -1.86
CA TRP A 71 15.51 6.20 -3.06
C TRP A 71 14.98 5.44 -4.27
N VAL A 72 15.36 4.17 -4.40
CA VAL A 72 14.89 3.29 -5.49
C VAL A 72 13.37 3.10 -5.38
N LEU A 73 12.87 2.74 -4.19
CA LEU A 73 11.44 2.59 -3.95
C LEU A 73 10.67 3.88 -4.20
N LEU A 74 11.20 5.03 -3.75
CA LEU A 74 10.54 6.31 -3.93
C LEU A 74 10.48 6.73 -5.41
N ILE A 75 11.58 6.61 -6.15
CA ILE A 75 11.62 6.92 -7.59
C ILE A 75 10.67 6.00 -8.35
N ILE A 76 10.72 4.69 -8.11
CA ILE A 76 9.86 3.72 -8.79
C ILE A 76 8.39 3.97 -8.44
N GLY A 77 8.08 4.20 -7.17
CA GLY A 77 6.72 4.49 -6.72
C GLY A 77 6.14 5.74 -7.38
N VAL A 78 6.92 6.83 -7.48
CA VAL A 78 6.49 8.07 -8.17
C VAL A 78 6.31 7.82 -9.66
N VAL A 79 7.23 7.10 -10.31
CA VAL A 79 7.12 6.76 -11.73
C VAL A 79 5.86 5.94 -11.98
N LEU A 80 5.55 4.95 -11.13
CA LEU A 80 4.33 4.15 -11.24
C LEU A 80 3.07 4.99 -11.12
N ILE A 81 2.99 5.90 -10.13
CA ILE A 81 1.82 6.79 -10.00
C ILE A 81 1.65 7.69 -11.23
N LEU A 82 2.73 8.28 -11.73
CA LEU A 82 2.69 9.11 -12.94
C LEU A 82 2.28 8.30 -14.16
N PHE A 83 2.73 7.05 -14.25
CA PHE A 83 2.40 6.16 -15.34
C PHE A 83 0.94 5.71 -15.31
N GLU A 84 0.45 5.31 -14.13
CA GLU A 84 -0.94 4.95 -13.88
C GLU A 84 -1.85 6.16 -14.19
N TYR A 85 -1.47 7.38 -13.79
CA TYR A 85 -2.23 8.59 -14.12
C TYR A 85 -2.45 8.78 -15.64
N LEU A 86 -1.48 8.41 -16.48
CA LEU A 86 -1.55 8.56 -17.94
C LEU A 86 -2.34 7.44 -18.63
N VAL A 87 -2.47 6.27 -17.99
CA VAL A 87 -2.88 5.03 -18.65
C VAL A 87 -4.19 4.46 -18.08
N GLY A 88 -4.38 4.53 -16.76
CA GLY A 88 -5.53 3.93 -16.09
C GLY A 88 -5.50 4.10 -14.57
N PRO A 89 -6.69 4.17 -13.93
CA PRO A 89 -6.82 4.68 -12.56
C PRO A 89 -6.44 3.70 -11.43
N SER A 90 -5.60 2.69 -11.69
CA SER A 90 -5.14 1.78 -10.63
C SER A 90 -3.88 2.36 -10.01
N TYR A 91 -3.98 3.09 -8.89
CA TYR A 91 -2.82 3.73 -8.23
C TYR A 91 -2.17 2.86 -7.13
N LEU A 92 -2.72 1.66 -6.90
CA LEU A 92 -2.48 0.89 -5.67
C LEU A 92 -1.02 0.40 -5.58
N ALA A 93 -0.45 -0.08 -6.69
CA ALA A 93 0.94 -0.55 -6.70
C ALA A 93 1.91 0.60 -6.38
N GLY A 94 1.73 1.75 -7.05
CA GLY A 94 2.51 2.96 -6.79
C GLY A 94 2.41 3.42 -5.34
N ILE A 95 1.19 3.50 -4.78
CA ILE A 95 0.97 3.92 -3.38
C ILE A 95 1.64 2.97 -2.39
N LEU A 96 1.54 1.65 -2.60
CA LEU A 96 2.20 0.67 -1.72
C LEU A 96 3.72 0.78 -1.79
N ILE A 97 4.30 0.96 -2.99
CA ILE A 97 5.75 1.11 -3.16
C ILE A 97 6.25 2.42 -2.52
N ILE A 98 5.53 3.53 -2.65
CA ILE A 98 5.85 4.78 -1.92
C ILE A 98 5.70 4.58 -0.42
N THR A 99 4.67 3.87 0.04
CA THR A 99 4.47 3.56 1.46
C THR A 99 5.66 2.78 2.02
N ALA A 100 6.15 1.78 1.27
CA ALA A 100 7.36 1.05 1.64
C ALA A 100 8.59 1.96 1.73
N ALA A 101 8.76 2.90 0.79
CA ALA A 101 9.83 3.90 0.83
C ALA A 101 9.73 4.80 2.07
N ILE A 102 8.52 5.28 2.40
CA ILE A 102 8.28 6.12 3.59
C ILE A 102 8.64 5.36 4.87
N ILE A 103 8.21 4.10 4.99
CA ILE A 103 8.60 3.24 6.12
C ILE A 103 10.13 3.16 6.16
N GLU A 104 10.79 2.82 5.06
CA GLU A 104 12.25 2.70 5.06
C GLU A 104 12.99 4.00 5.44
N ILE A 105 12.49 5.16 5.00
CA ILE A 105 13.07 6.46 5.40
C ILE A 105 12.91 6.70 6.89
N LEU A 106 11.73 6.39 7.44
CA LEU A 106 11.44 6.64 8.83
C LEU A 106 12.21 5.70 9.73
N SER A 107 12.44 4.43 9.32
CA SER A 107 13.17 3.41 10.09
C SER A 107 14.59 3.85 10.42
N GLN A 108 15.16 4.67 9.56
CA GLN A 108 16.49 5.25 9.72
C GLN A 108 16.53 6.41 10.73
N LYS A 109 15.40 7.08 11.00
CA LYS A 109 15.36 8.30 11.83
C LYS A 109 14.85 8.07 13.25
N LYS A 110 13.82 7.24 13.45
CA LYS A 110 13.22 6.96 14.75
C LYS A 110 12.58 5.56 14.76
N SER A 111 12.42 4.99 15.95
CA SER A 111 11.51 3.84 16.13
C SER A 111 10.06 4.32 16.06
N TYR A 112 9.29 3.76 15.14
CA TYR A 112 7.84 3.95 15.01
C TYR A 112 7.20 2.60 14.68
N VAL A 113 5.91 2.52 14.94
CA VAL A 113 5.11 1.34 14.63
C VAL A 113 4.68 1.44 13.16
N ALA A 114 5.27 0.60 12.29
CA ALA A 114 5.05 0.66 10.84
C ALA A 114 3.56 0.50 10.47
N SER A 115 2.85 -0.39 11.18
CA SER A 115 1.40 -0.58 10.99
C SER A 115 0.59 0.71 11.18
N LYS A 116 0.94 1.56 12.16
CA LYS A 116 0.26 2.83 12.37
C LYS A 116 0.45 3.80 11.21
N ILE A 117 1.64 3.80 10.60
CA ILE A 117 1.93 4.65 9.43
C ILE A 117 1.13 4.19 8.23
N VAL A 118 1.11 2.89 7.94
CA VAL A 118 0.32 2.35 6.83
C VAL A 118 -1.17 2.60 7.04
N ALA A 119 -1.69 2.43 8.26
CA ALA A 119 -3.07 2.75 8.59
C ALA A 119 -3.38 4.26 8.39
N LEU A 120 -2.45 5.14 8.75
CA LEU A 120 -2.60 6.59 8.53
C LEU A 120 -2.61 6.95 7.04
N ILE A 121 -1.74 6.34 6.23
CA ILE A 121 -1.72 6.53 4.77
C ILE A 121 -3.04 6.02 4.17
N GLY A 122 -3.51 4.84 4.59
CA GLY A 122 -4.80 4.30 4.17
C GLY A 122 -5.98 5.20 4.55
N ALA A 123 -5.97 5.77 5.77
CA ALA A 123 -6.98 6.75 6.19
C ALA A 123 -6.92 8.04 5.36
N GLY A 124 -5.72 8.53 5.04
CA GLY A 124 -5.53 9.71 4.19
C GLY A 124 -6.05 9.48 2.77
N TRP A 125 -5.75 8.33 2.17
CA TRP A 125 -6.26 7.96 0.86
C TRP A 125 -7.78 7.82 0.85
N LEU A 126 -8.35 7.24 1.91
CA LEU A 126 -9.80 7.12 2.07
C LEU A 126 -10.49 8.48 2.12
N ILE A 127 -9.93 9.43 2.87
CA ILE A 127 -10.46 10.80 2.93
C ILE A 127 -10.43 11.43 1.53
N TYR A 128 -9.32 11.30 0.81
CA TYR A 128 -9.22 11.78 -0.57
C TYR A 128 -10.30 11.17 -1.49
N GLU A 129 -10.46 9.85 -1.48
CA GLU A 129 -11.48 9.16 -2.31
C GLU A 129 -12.90 9.56 -1.93
N THR A 130 -13.19 9.71 -0.63
CA THR A 130 -14.53 10.14 -0.17
C THR A 130 -14.87 11.56 -0.63
N ILE A 131 -13.90 12.47 -0.68
CA ILE A 131 -14.10 13.82 -1.23
C ILE A 131 -14.44 13.74 -2.72
N ILE A 132 -13.72 12.92 -3.49
CA ILE A 132 -14.00 12.70 -4.91
C ILE A 132 -15.41 12.12 -5.11
N TYR A 133 -15.80 11.15 -4.30
CA TYR A 133 -17.12 10.54 -4.37
C TYR A 133 -18.24 11.54 -4.05
N ILE A 134 -18.04 12.45 -3.11
CA ILE A 134 -18.99 13.55 -2.84
C ILE A 134 -19.09 14.49 -4.05
N MET A 135 -17.95 14.88 -4.63
CA MET A 135 -17.91 15.78 -5.78
C MET A 135 -18.51 15.19 -7.07
N SER A 136 -18.66 13.87 -7.15
CA SER A 136 -19.22 13.19 -8.31
C SER A 136 -20.69 13.49 -8.58
N GLY A 137 -21.45 13.98 -7.58
CA GLY A 137 -22.89 14.21 -7.68
C GLY A 137 -23.75 12.93 -7.77
N ASN A 138 -23.14 11.74 -7.77
CA ASN A 138 -23.85 10.47 -7.85
C ASN A 138 -24.29 10.01 -6.44
N ILE A 139 -25.60 9.85 -6.24
CA ILE A 139 -26.21 9.47 -4.95
C ILE A 139 -25.58 8.18 -4.37
N SER A 140 -25.30 7.18 -5.20
CA SER A 140 -24.67 5.93 -4.74
C SER A 140 -23.25 6.17 -4.23
N LEU A 141 -22.46 6.97 -4.95
CA LEU A 141 -21.09 7.31 -4.54
C LEU A 141 -21.07 8.20 -3.29
N ILE A 142 -22.01 9.13 -3.16
CA ILE A 142 -22.19 9.94 -1.95
C ILE A 142 -22.48 9.03 -0.75
N GLY A 143 -23.36 8.02 -0.90
CA GLY A 143 -23.62 7.03 0.14
C GLY A 143 -22.35 6.28 0.58
N ARG A 144 -21.52 5.85 -0.38
CA ARG A 144 -20.21 5.23 -0.08
C ARG A 144 -19.25 6.20 0.61
N ALA A 145 -19.28 7.47 0.23
CA ALA A 145 -18.44 8.49 0.83
C ALA A 145 -18.76 8.71 2.31
N VAL A 146 -20.04 8.73 2.67
CA VAL A 146 -20.49 8.84 4.07
C VAL A 146 -19.98 7.66 4.90
N VAL A 147 -20.11 6.44 4.37
CA VAL A 147 -19.55 5.24 5.03
C VAL A 147 -18.04 5.37 5.20
N GLY A 148 -17.33 5.78 4.14
CA GLY A 148 -15.88 5.99 4.18
C GLY A 148 -15.44 7.00 5.23
N ILE A 149 -16.12 8.14 5.34
CA ILE A 149 -15.81 9.16 6.36
C ILE A 149 -16.01 8.63 7.78
N ILE A 150 -17.10 7.91 8.03
CA ILE A 150 -17.36 7.30 9.35
C ILE A 150 -16.22 6.36 9.73
N PHE A 151 -15.84 5.46 8.83
CA PHE A 151 -14.75 4.51 9.08
C PHE A 151 -13.37 5.17 9.15
N ALA A 152 -13.13 6.24 8.39
CA ALA A 152 -11.91 7.05 8.50
C ALA A 152 -11.79 7.68 9.89
N ILE A 153 -12.87 8.28 10.40
CA ILE A 153 -12.91 8.86 11.74
C ILE A 153 -12.64 7.77 12.78
N ILE A 154 -13.34 6.63 12.73
CA ILE A 154 -13.13 5.53 13.67
C ILE A 154 -11.68 5.06 13.64
N LEU A 155 -11.08 4.88 12.45
CA LEU A 155 -9.69 4.48 12.30
C LEU A 155 -8.74 5.50 12.92
N LEU A 156 -8.93 6.79 12.67
CA LEU A 156 -8.13 7.85 13.29
C LEU A 156 -8.29 7.87 14.82
N LEU A 157 -9.50 7.70 15.35
CA LEU A 157 -9.75 7.58 16.79
C LEU A 157 -8.98 6.40 17.38
N THR A 158 -8.94 5.24 16.69
CA THR A 158 -8.18 4.08 17.16
C THR A 158 -6.67 4.32 17.16
N LEU A 159 -6.14 5.12 16.24
CA LEU A 159 -4.71 5.45 16.16
C LEU A 159 -4.28 6.43 17.26
N TYR A 160 -5.15 7.39 17.60
CA TYR A 160 -4.88 8.43 18.59
C TYR A 160 -5.37 8.03 19.98
N ASN A 161 -4.46 7.47 20.79
CA ASN A 161 -4.69 7.17 22.22
C ASN A 161 -5.02 8.38 23.12
N LYS A 162 -5.24 9.58 22.56
CA LYS A 162 -5.48 10.83 23.30
C LYS A 162 -6.96 11.21 23.41
N ILE A 163 -7.86 10.46 22.80
CA ILE A 163 -9.30 10.75 22.79
C ILE A 163 -9.97 9.86 23.83
N ASP A 164 -10.87 10.43 24.65
CA ASP A 164 -11.51 9.74 25.78
C ASP A 164 -12.31 8.49 25.35
N ILE A 165 -12.67 8.42 24.07
CA ILE A 165 -13.23 7.24 23.41
C ILE A 165 -12.10 6.22 23.19
N LYS A 166 -11.90 5.35 24.19
CA LYS A 166 -10.88 4.29 24.20
C LYS A 166 -11.26 3.12 23.28
N ILE A 167 -11.21 3.31 21.95
CA ILE A 167 -11.18 2.16 21.03
C ILE A 167 -9.72 1.72 20.92
N PRO A 168 -9.35 0.51 21.41
CA PRO A 168 -7.97 0.07 21.36
C PRO A 168 -7.53 -0.17 19.91
N TYR A 169 -6.35 0.30 19.53
CA TYR A 169 -5.70 -0.07 18.28
C TYR A 169 -5.33 -1.56 18.28
N SER A 170 -6.31 -2.41 17.98
CA SER A 170 -6.20 -3.86 17.98
C SER A 170 -6.32 -4.40 16.56
N TRP A 171 -5.63 -5.52 16.29
CA TRP A 171 -5.62 -6.14 14.96
C TRP A 171 -7.03 -6.38 14.39
N TRP A 172 -7.97 -6.84 15.22
CA TRP A 172 -9.33 -7.16 14.77
C TRP A 172 -10.15 -5.91 14.42
N VAL A 173 -9.90 -4.78 15.10
CA VAL A 173 -10.56 -3.51 14.78
C VAL A 173 -10.09 -3.03 13.40
N VAL A 174 -8.78 -3.03 13.17
CA VAL A 174 -8.19 -2.61 11.89
C VAL A 174 -8.62 -3.55 10.75
N LEU A 175 -8.72 -4.85 11.01
CA LEU A 175 -9.22 -5.85 10.06
C LEU A 175 -10.66 -5.56 9.62
N ILE A 176 -11.57 -5.35 10.58
CA ILE A 176 -13.00 -5.08 10.28
C ILE A 176 -13.13 -3.78 9.49
N ILE A 177 -12.43 -2.72 9.92
CA ILE A 177 -12.44 -1.43 9.24
C ILE A 177 -11.92 -1.58 7.80
N GLY A 178 -10.75 -2.21 7.63
CA GLY A 178 -10.15 -2.45 6.32
C GLY A 178 -11.05 -3.26 5.40
N PHE A 179 -11.69 -4.31 5.92
CA PHE A 179 -12.61 -5.16 5.17
C PHE A 179 -13.87 -4.40 4.71
N VAL A 180 -14.49 -3.61 5.59
CA VAL A 180 -15.68 -2.82 5.23
C VAL A 180 -15.32 -1.76 4.19
N ILE A 181 -14.20 -1.06 4.36
CA ILE A 181 -13.75 -0.06 3.38
C ILE A 181 -13.46 -0.73 2.03
N PHE A 182 -12.75 -1.86 2.03
CA PHE A 182 -12.42 -2.62 0.81
C PHE A 182 -13.66 -3.02 0.03
N THR A 183 -14.68 -3.52 0.73
CA THR A 183 -15.88 -4.09 0.10
C THR A 183 -16.92 -3.03 -0.25
N TRP A 184 -17.08 -1.98 0.55
CA TRP A 184 -18.21 -1.03 0.43
C TRP A 184 -17.80 0.35 -0.08
N VAL A 185 -16.52 0.74 0.05
CA VAL A 185 -16.07 2.10 -0.26
C VAL A 185 -15.06 2.09 -1.41
N SER A 186 -13.84 1.62 -1.16
CA SER A 186 -12.75 1.57 -2.14
C SER A 186 -11.81 0.41 -1.87
N SER A 187 -11.50 -0.32 -2.95
CA SER A 187 -10.51 -1.39 -2.93
C SER A 187 -9.10 -0.89 -2.64
N VAL A 188 -8.75 0.35 -3.00
CA VAL A 188 -7.40 0.90 -2.79
C VAL A 188 -7.16 1.20 -1.32
N SER A 189 -7.99 2.08 -0.73
CA SER A 189 -7.93 2.41 0.70
C SER A 189 -8.06 1.17 1.59
N GLY A 190 -9.00 0.29 1.25
CA GLY A 190 -9.23 -0.94 1.98
C GLY A 190 -8.00 -1.84 1.95
N THR A 191 -7.36 -2.01 0.80
CA THR A 191 -6.13 -2.82 0.69
C THR A 191 -5.01 -2.24 1.55
N ILE A 192 -4.78 -0.92 1.50
CA ILE A 192 -3.73 -0.29 2.31
C ILE A 192 -3.97 -0.52 3.81
N ILE A 193 -5.23 -0.38 4.28
CA ILE A 193 -5.57 -0.61 5.69
C ILE A 193 -5.44 -2.10 6.05
N MET A 194 -5.74 -3.02 5.14
CA MET A 194 -5.51 -4.45 5.33
C MET A 194 -4.02 -4.80 5.39
N VAL A 195 -3.16 -4.08 4.65
CA VAL A 195 -1.70 -4.18 4.80
C VAL A 195 -1.27 -3.72 6.19
N ALA A 196 -1.86 -2.64 6.71
CA ALA A 196 -1.59 -2.21 8.09
C ALA A 196 -1.92 -3.32 9.10
N PHE A 197 -3.05 -4.02 8.93
CA PHE A 197 -3.41 -5.19 9.74
C PHE A 197 -2.36 -6.30 9.68
N ILE A 198 -1.85 -6.66 8.49
CA ILE A 198 -0.79 -7.66 8.34
C ILE A 198 0.45 -7.25 9.14
N LEU A 199 0.84 -5.97 9.06
CA LEU A 199 1.97 -5.45 9.84
C LEU A 199 1.74 -5.51 11.35
N ILE A 200 0.50 -5.28 11.82
CA ILE A 200 0.19 -5.45 13.25
C ILE A 200 0.45 -6.89 13.68
N LEU A 201 0.07 -7.89 12.88
CA LEU A 201 0.28 -9.30 13.20
C LEU A 201 1.77 -9.70 13.20
N MET A 202 2.60 -9.01 12.42
CA MET A 202 4.05 -9.24 12.42
C MET A 202 4.76 -8.67 13.65
N ASP A 203 4.17 -7.63 14.25
CA ASP A 203 4.70 -6.98 15.45
C ASP A 203 4.29 -7.73 16.75
N PHE A 204 3.44 -8.77 16.67
CA PHE A 204 2.99 -9.62 17.78
C PHE A 204 3.88 -10.85 17.98
#